data_AF-A0A6P5EMT3-F1
#
_entry.id   AF-A0A6P5EMT3-F1
#
_cell.length_a   1.000
_cell.length_b   1.000
_cell.length_c   1.000
_cell.angle_alpha   90.00
_cell.angle_beta   90.00
_cell.angle_gamma   90.00
#
_symmetry.space_group_name_H-M   'P 1'
#
loop_
_entity.id
_entity.type
_entity.pdbx_description
1 polymer ?
#
loop_
_entity_poly.entity_id
_entity_poly.type
_entity_poly.pdbx_seq_one_letter_code
_entity_poly.pdbx_strand_id
1 'polypeptide(L)'
;MPVDGDDGFFPTGNELKPEVISSNRKYRVHVLVCAPSNSALDEIVLRVLRTGIHDENDHVYNPKIVRIGLKPHHSVRAVSMDYLVEQKLAGVDRLAGNVKQGSGGAYRERIRASILDEAAIVFSTLSFSGSSLFSRMNRVFDVVIIDEAAQAVEPATLVPLVHGCRQVFLVGDPVQLPATVISPTAGKFGYGTSLFKRFQEAGFPVQMLNVQYRMHPKISIFPSKEFYGGSLQDGDSVDRKCSWHEYCCFGPFCFFDIKGAETQPSGSGSWVNEQEVEFIVALYYKLATLYPELRSSSLVAIISPYRYQVKLLREYFRATFGEQSDQVVDINTVDGFQGREKEVVIFSCVRANEGKGIGFVSDFRRMNVGITRARSAVLVVGSASTLVQDDHWGNLVKSAKDDNCFFEVPKPFAAFFSDDKLEAMRVKKQREGKEREDWTADEEMARVENMAVDHGADDADDGMADDGMDVDGGYDE
;
A
#
# COMPACT_ATOMS: atom_id res chain seq x y z
N MET A 1 20.37 11.17 -22.71
CA MET A 1 19.27 11.56 -23.61
C MET A 1 19.88 12.38 -24.74
N PRO A 2 19.40 12.30 -26.00
CA PRO A 2 19.81 13.23 -27.05
C PRO A 2 19.40 14.67 -26.68
N VAL A 3 20.17 15.64 -27.16
CA VAL A 3 20.21 17.03 -26.64
C VAL A 3 19.42 18.01 -27.51
N ASP A 4 19.04 17.61 -28.72
CA ASP A 4 18.39 18.48 -29.71
C ASP A 4 16.88 18.20 -29.74
N GLY A 5 16.10 19.16 -29.24
CA GLY A 5 14.64 19.14 -29.31
C GLY A 5 14.10 19.88 -30.53
N ASP A 6 12.89 19.53 -30.94
CA ASP A 6 11.98 20.27 -31.82
C ASP A 6 10.66 19.46 -31.88
N ASP A 7 9.47 20.04 -32.03
CA ASP A 7 9.05 21.43 -31.96
C ASP A 7 7.53 21.47 -31.68
N GLY A 8 7.12 22.29 -30.71
CA GLY A 8 5.70 22.40 -30.33
C GLY A 8 4.94 23.31 -31.28
N PHE A 9 3.95 22.79 -32.03
CA PHE A 9 3.01 23.63 -32.77
C PHE A 9 1.59 23.06 -32.80
N PHE A 10 0.62 23.90 -32.41
CA PHE A 10 -0.82 23.62 -32.40
C PHE A 10 -1.56 24.59 -33.33
N PRO A 11 -2.62 24.16 -34.04
CA PRO A 11 -3.69 25.04 -34.48
C PRO A 11 -4.85 25.05 -33.47
N THR A 12 -5.23 26.23 -33.00
CA THR A 12 -6.42 26.47 -32.17
C THR A 12 -7.72 26.30 -32.98
N GLY A 13 -8.69 25.51 -32.50
CA GLY A 13 -10.03 25.44 -33.11
C GLY A 13 -11.04 24.59 -32.33
N ASN A 14 -12.21 25.15 -32.03
CA ASN A 14 -13.31 24.46 -31.35
C ASN A 14 -14.06 23.49 -32.30
N GLU A 15 -13.63 22.24 -32.41
CA GLU A 15 -14.53 21.14 -32.80
C GLU A 15 -14.23 19.84 -32.03
N LEU A 16 -15.22 19.34 -31.29
CA LEU A 16 -15.17 18.02 -30.65
C LEU A 16 -15.34 16.91 -31.71
N LYS A 17 -14.23 16.48 -32.31
CA LYS A 17 -14.13 15.22 -33.05
C LYS A 17 -12.96 14.39 -32.50
N PRO A 18 -13.05 13.06 -32.46
CA PRO A 18 -11.91 12.22 -32.12
C PRO A 18 -10.90 12.27 -33.26
N GLU A 19 -9.92 13.16 -33.19
CA GLU A 19 -8.83 13.18 -34.15
C GLU A 19 -8.07 11.86 -34.09
N VAL A 20 -8.05 11.17 -35.24
CA VAL A 20 -7.08 10.10 -35.47
C VAL A 20 -5.72 10.78 -35.53
N ILE A 21 -5.01 10.79 -34.40
CA ILE A 21 -3.62 11.29 -34.33
C ILE A 21 -2.77 10.46 -35.29
N SER A 22 -2.62 10.96 -36.51
CA SER A 22 -1.79 10.43 -37.59
C SER A 22 -0.32 10.78 -37.34
N SER A 23 0.14 10.55 -36.12
CA SER A 23 1.55 10.72 -35.75
C SER A 23 2.39 9.76 -36.58
N ASN A 24 3.21 10.29 -37.48
CA ASN A 24 4.27 9.56 -38.20
C ASN A 24 5.44 9.15 -37.26
N ARG A 25 5.16 8.86 -35.97
CA ARG A 25 6.09 8.22 -35.03
C ARG A 25 6.32 6.78 -35.50
N LYS A 26 7.35 6.59 -36.35
CA LYS A 26 7.78 5.29 -36.92
C LYS A 26 8.08 4.20 -35.88
N TYR A 27 8.29 4.59 -34.63
CA TYR A 27 8.29 3.71 -33.46
C TYR A 27 7.36 4.31 -32.41
N ARG A 28 6.30 3.59 -32.05
CA ARG A 28 5.63 3.77 -30.75
C ARG A 28 6.19 2.70 -29.82
N VAL A 29 6.74 3.13 -28.68
CA VAL A 29 7.21 2.23 -27.61
C VAL A 29 6.07 1.28 -27.26
N HIS A 30 6.37 -0.02 -27.25
CA HIS A 30 5.40 -1.04 -26.84
C HIS A 30 5.70 -1.50 -25.42
N VAL A 31 4.74 -1.32 -24.50
CA VAL A 31 4.94 -1.59 -23.07
C VAL A 31 4.15 -2.81 -22.64
N LEU A 32 4.82 -3.75 -21.98
CA LEU A 32 4.18 -4.86 -21.26
C LEU A 32 4.23 -4.56 -19.76
N VAL A 33 3.07 -4.44 -19.14
CA VAL A 33 2.93 -4.33 -17.69
C VAL A 33 2.48 -5.67 -17.13
N CYS A 34 3.22 -6.17 -16.15
CA CYS A 34 2.98 -7.45 -15.50
C CYS A 34 2.90 -7.36 -13.98
N ALA A 35 2.15 -8.30 -13.41
CA ALA A 35 2.11 -8.56 -11.97
C ALA A 35 1.98 -10.08 -11.72
N PRO A 36 2.37 -10.60 -10.55
CA PRO A 36 2.21 -12.01 -10.19
C PRO A 36 0.74 -12.43 -10.02
N SER A 37 -0.15 -11.50 -9.62
CA SER A 37 -1.57 -11.80 -9.36
C SER A 37 -2.52 -11.02 -10.28
N ASN A 38 -3.72 -11.58 -10.52
CA ASN A 38 -4.78 -10.87 -11.24
C ASN A 38 -5.26 -9.62 -10.48
N SER A 39 -5.29 -9.68 -9.13
CA SER A 39 -5.78 -8.56 -8.31
C SER A 39 -4.87 -7.34 -8.41
N ALA A 40 -3.55 -7.51 -8.30
CA ALA A 40 -2.59 -6.42 -8.50
C ALA A 40 -2.69 -5.86 -9.92
N LEU A 41 -2.75 -6.74 -10.93
CA LEU A 41 -2.86 -6.32 -12.33
C LEU A 41 -4.15 -5.53 -12.64
N ASP A 42 -5.28 -5.96 -12.10
CA ASP A 42 -6.57 -5.27 -12.28
C ASP A 42 -6.62 -3.93 -11.50
N GLU A 43 -5.84 -3.81 -10.42
CA GLU A 43 -5.65 -2.56 -9.68
C GLU A 43 -4.93 -1.52 -10.54
N ILE A 44 -3.78 -1.88 -11.14
CA ILE A 44 -3.02 -1.00 -12.04
C ILE A 44 -3.88 -0.57 -13.23
N VAL A 45 -4.58 -1.51 -13.87
CA VAL A 45 -5.48 -1.20 -15.00
C VAL A 45 -6.61 -0.26 -14.57
N LEU A 46 -7.17 -0.45 -13.37
CA LEU A 46 -8.22 0.41 -12.83
C LEU A 46 -7.71 1.82 -12.49
N ARG A 47 -6.46 1.98 -12.05
CA ARG A 47 -5.83 3.31 -11.89
C ARG A 47 -5.70 4.01 -13.24
N VAL A 48 -5.08 3.36 -14.22
CA VAL A 48 -4.90 3.92 -15.58
C VAL A 48 -6.23 4.31 -16.22
N LEU A 49 -7.30 3.53 -16.01
CA LEU A 49 -8.65 3.87 -16.48
C LEU A 49 -9.32 5.06 -15.76
N ARG A 50 -8.88 5.40 -14.55
CA ARG A 50 -9.45 6.48 -13.72
C ARG A 50 -8.68 7.79 -13.85
N THR A 51 -7.36 7.72 -13.92
CA THR A 51 -6.46 8.89 -13.94
C THR A 51 -5.93 9.22 -15.32
N GLY A 52 -5.99 8.29 -16.28
CA GLY A 52 -5.19 8.36 -17.49
C GLY A 52 -3.69 8.21 -17.19
N ILE A 53 -2.86 8.63 -18.15
CA ILE A 53 -1.40 8.75 -18.03
C ILE A 53 -1.03 10.19 -18.38
N HIS A 54 0.01 10.73 -17.75
CA HIS A 54 0.48 12.10 -17.96
C HIS A 54 1.63 12.10 -18.98
N ASP A 55 1.67 13.11 -19.86
CA ASP A 55 2.79 13.36 -20.77
C ASP A 55 3.91 14.18 -20.09
N GLU A 56 4.97 14.50 -20.85
CA GLU A 56 6.10 15.31 -20.38
C GLU A 56 5.73 16.74 -19.93
N ASN A 57 4.52 17.22 -20.22
CA ASN A 57 3.98 18.54 -19.84
C ASN A 57 2.84 18.43 -18.82
N ASP A 58 2.69 17.28 -18.15
CA ASP A 58 1.62 16.96 -17.18
C ASP A 58 0.19 16.88 -17.78
N HIS A 59 0.05 16.77 -19.10
CA HIS A 59 -1.27 16.59 -19.71
C HIS A 59 -1.74 15.14 -19.64
N VAL A 60 -2.97 14.96 -19.15
CA VAL A 60 -3.63 13.65 -19.08
C VAL A 60 -4.06 13.17 -20.47
N TYR A 61 -3.61 11.98 -20.86
CA TYR A 61 -4.03 11.28 -22.06
C TYR A 61 -4.38 9.80 -21.77
N ASN A 62 -5.18 9.20 -22.66
CA ASN A 62 -5.63 7.82 -22.54
C ASN A 62 -5.08 6.96 -23.69
N PRO A 63 -3.99 6.18 -23.47
CA PRO A 63 -3.46 5.30 -24.51
C PRO A 63 -4.41 4.15 -24.86
N LYS A 64 -4.23 3.54 -26.03
CA LYS A 64 -4.83 2.24 -26.33
C LYS A 64 -4.23 1.18 -25.41
N ILE A 65 -5.02 0.66 -24.47
CA ILE A 65 -4.62 -0.38 -23.54
C ILE A 65 -5.42 -1.67 -23.75
N VAL A 66 -4.84 -2.81 -23.37
CA VAL A 66 -5.56 -4.08 -23.30
C VAL A 66 -5.13 -4.94 -22.11
N ARG A 67 -6.11 -5.46 -21.38
CA ARG A 67 -5.94 -6.42 -20.29
C ARG A 67 -6.16 -7.84 -20.81
N ILE A 68 -5.13 -8.66 -20.71
CA ILE A 68 -5.14 -10.06 -21.16
C ILE A 68 -4.95 -11.01 -19.98
N GLY A 69 -5.64 -12.15 -20.02
CA GLY A 69 -5.60 -13.15 -18.96
C GLY A 69 -7.00 -13.63 -18.56
N LEU A 70 -7.03 -14.64 -17.70
CA LEU A 70 -8.27 -15.25 -17.23
C LEU A 70 -8.94 -14.42 -16.14
N LYS A 71 -10.28 -14.36 -16.19
CA LYS A 71 -11.15 -13.77 -15.15
C LYS A 71 -10.79 -12.31 -14.78
N PRO A 72 -10.80 -11.37 -15.74
CA PRO A 72 -10.65 -9.94 -15.42
C PRO A 72 -11.79 -9.48 -14.49
N HIS A 73 -11.46 -8.63 -13.52
CA HIS A 73 -12.45 -8.02 -12.65
C HIS A 73 -13.46 -7.19 -13.46
N HIS A 74 -14.71 -7.10 -12.98
CA HIS A 74 -15.80 -6.45 -13.73
C HIS A 74 -15.51 -4.97 -14.03
N SER A 75 -14.79 -4.28 -13.15
CA SER A 75 -14.36 -2.88 -13.32
C SER A 75 -13.36 -2.65 -14.46
N VAL A 76 -12.65 -3.68 -14.91
CA VAL A 76 -11.69 -3.60 -16.03
C VAL A 76 -12.15 -4.33 -17.28
N ARG A 77 -13.39 -4.87 -17.28
CA ARG A 77 -13.97 -5.63 -18.40
C ARG A 77 -13.93 -4.86 -19.73
N ALA A 78 -14.13 -3.54 -19.69
CA ALA A 78 -14.15 -2.67 -20.88
C ALA A 78 -12.85 -2.70 -21.71
N VAL A 79 -11.71 -3.05 -21.09
CA VAL A 79 -10.41 -3.19 -21.78
C VAL A 79 -9.91 -4.64 -21.81
N SER A 80 -10.74 -5.61 -21.41
CA SER A 80 -10.38 -7.02 -21.47
C SER A 80 -10.35 -7.55 -22.90
N MET A 81 -9.39 -8.43 -23.21
CA MET A 81 -9.21 -9.00 -24.56
C MET A 81 -10.51 -9.56 -25.16
N ASP A 82 -11.25 -10.38 -24.41
CA ASP A 82 -12.47 -11.00 -24.93
C ASP A 82 -13.59 -9.98 -25.22
N TYR A 83 -13.72 -8.94 -24.39
CA TYR A 83 -14.65 -7.83 -24.66
C TYR A 83 -14.23 -7.03 -25.89
N LEU A 84 -12.94 -6.72 -26.06
CA LEU A 84 -12.45 -6.00 -27.24
C LEU A 84 -12.61 -6.84 -28.53
N VAL A 85 -12.45 -8.17 -28.45
CA VAL A 85 -12.76 -9.08 -29.56
C VAL A 85 -14.26 -9.08 -29.88
N GLU A 86 -15.14 -9.13 -28.87
CA GLU A 86 -16.59 -9.03 -29.03
C GLU A 86 -17.00 -7.71 -29.70
N GLN A 87 -16.43 -6.58 -29.29
CA GLN A 87 -16.68 -5.27 -29.91
C GLN A 87 -16.19 -5.21 -31.36
N LYS A 88 -14.96 -5.70 -31.66
CA LYS A 88 -14.46 -5.75 -33.04
C LYS A 88 -15.31 -6.65 -33.94
N LEU A 89 -15.77 -7.81 -33.45
CA LEU A 89 -16.69 -8.69 -34.19
C LEU A 89 -18.04 -8.02 -34.47
N ALA A 90 -18.68 -7.45 -33.44
CA ALA A 90 -19.97 -6.78 -33.58
C ALA A 90 -19.91 -5.56 -34.52
N GLY A 91 -18.77 -4.88 -34.59
CA GLY A 91 -18.53 -3.82 -35.58
C GLY A 91 -18.46 -4.34 -37.02
N VAL A 92 -17.80 -5.49 -37.24
CA VAL A 92 -17.70 -6.12 -38.56
C VAL A 92 -19.06 -6.67 -39.03
N ASP A 93 -19.79 -7.37 -38.17
CA ASP A 93 -21.10 -7.96 -38.52
C ASP A 93 -22.16 -6.88 -38.88
N ARG A 94 -22.01 -5.65 -38.37
CA ARG A 94 -22.84 -4.48 -38.75
C ARG A 94 -22.50 -3.91 -40.14
N LEU A 95 -21.24 -4.05 -40.58
CA LEU A 95 -20.76 -3.56 -41.87
C LEU A 95 -20.90 -4.61 -42.99
N ALA A 96 -20.73 -5.88 -42.65
CA ALA A 96 -20.81 -7.01 -43.57
C ALA A 96 -22.08 -7.84 -43.31
N GLY A 97 -23.21 -7.39 -43.90
CA GLY A 97 -24.51 -8.01 -43.70
C GLY A 97 -24.52 -9.54 -43.93
N ASN A 98 -24.71 -10.30 -42.85
CA ASN A 98 -24.99 -11.74 -42.81
C ASN A 98 -24.12 -12.64 -43.73
N VAL A 99 -22.80 -12.63 -43.55
CA VAL A 99 -21.93 -13.69 -44.09
C VAL A 99 -21.77 -14.82 -43.06
N LYS A 100 -22.15 -16.06 -43.42
CA LYS A 100 -22.13 -17.21 -42.50
C LYS A 100 -20.71 -17.55 -42.02
N GLN A 101 -20.54 -17.62 -40.70
CA GLN A 101 -19.24 -17.78 -40.03
C GLN A 101 -18.64 -19.19 -40.16
N GLY A 102 -17.87 -19.42 -41.23
CA GLY A 102 -17.10 -20.64 -41.48
C GLY A 102 -15.63 -20.59 -41.02
N SER A 103 -15.26 -19.83 -39.97
CA SER A 103 -13.86 -19.79 -39.47
C SER A 103 -13.68 -19.19 -38.06
N GLY A 104 -14.72 -19.25 -37.20
CA GLY A 104 -14.81 -18.46 -35.95
C GLY A 104 -13.56 -18.45 -35.07
N GLY A 105 -12.94 -19.61 -34.81
CA GLY A 105 -11.71 -19.70 -34.01
C GLY A 105 -10.51 -18.96 -34.64
N ALA A 106 -10.15 -19.30 -35.88
CA ALA A 106 -9.01 -18.70 -36.57
C ALA A 106 -9.20 -17.20 -36.83
N TYR A 107 -10.44 -16.75 -37.04
CA TYR A 107 -10.75 -15.33 -37.20
C TYR A 107 -10.65 -14.55 -35.88
N ARG A 108 -11.23 -15.06 -34.78
CA ARG A 108 -11.07 -14.47 -33.43
C ARG A 108 -9.61 -14.32 -33.04
N GLU A 109 -8.80 -15.32 -33.35
CA GLU A 109 -7.35 -15.27 -33.11
C GLU A 109 -6.63 -14.16 -33.88
N ARG A 110 -6.97 -13.93 -35.15
CA ARG A 110 -6.42 -12.79 -35.92
C ARG A 110 -6.82 -11.45 -35.29
N ILE A 111 -8.06 -11.33 -34.80
CA ILE A 111 -8.53 -10.14 -34.08
C ILE A 111 -7.74 -9.93 -32.78
N ARG A 112 -7.49 -10.99 -32.01
CA ARG A 112 -6.68 -10.91 -30.77
C ARG A 112 -5.25 -10.41 -31.05
N ALA A 113 -4.60 -10.94 -32.08
CA ALA A 113 -3.27 -10.48 -32.49
C ALA A 113 -3.28 -9.00 -32.93
N SER A 114 -4.28 -8.58 -33.71
CA SER A 114 -4.43 -7.16 -34.11
C SER A 114 -4.68 -6.24 -32.92
N ILE A 115 -5.46 -6.65 -31.91
CA ILE A 115 -5.68 -5.87 -30.69
C ILE A 115 -4.36 -5.67 -29.92
N LEU A 116 -3.50 -6.70 -29.86
CA LEU A 116 -2.18 -6.60 -29.23
C LEU A 116 -1.23 -5.70 -30.02
N ASP A 117 -1.09 -5.92 -31.33
CA ASP A 117 -0.21 -5.10 -32.17
C ASP A 117 -0.64 -3.62 -32.23
N GLU A 118 -1.94 -3.32 -32.09
CA GLU A 118 -2.50 -1.96 -32.02
C GLU A 118 -2.39 -1.29 -30.64
N ALA A 119 -2.10 -2.04 -29.57
CA ALA A 119 -1.99 -1.51 -28.23
C ALA A 119 -0.70 -0.69 -28.04
N ALA A 120 -0.77 0.29 -27.15
CA ALA A 120 0.43 0.94 -26.60
C ALA A 120 0.89 0.21 -25.33
N ILE A 121 -0.06 -0.23 -24.49
CA ILE A 121 0.22 -0.93 -23.24
C ILE A 121 -0.61 -2.22 -23.16
N VAL A 122 0.07 -3.34 -22.92
CA VAL A 122 -0.53 -4.65 -22.68
C VAL A 122 -0.37 -5.00 -21.20
N PHE A 123 -1.46 -5.39 -20.53
CA PHE A 123 -1.49 -5.78 -19.13
C PHE A 123 -1.72 -7.28 -19.00
N SER A 124 -0.74 -8.04 -18.50
CA SER A 124 -0.77 -9.51 -18.40
C SER A 124 -0.24 -10.00 -17.06
N THR A 125 -0.72 -11.13 -16.53
CA THR A 125 0.00 -11.74 -15.40
C THR A 125 1.31 -12.35 -15.89
N LEU A 126 2.30 -12.48 -15.01
CA LEU A 126 3.60 -13.10 -15.34
C LEU A 126 3.43 -14.44 -16.06
N SER A 127 2.61 -15.34 -15.51
CA SER A 127 2.32 -16.64 -16.13
C SER A 127 1.58 -16.53 -17.47
N PHE A 128 0.60 -15.62 -17.62
CA PHE A 128 -0.16 -15.48 -18.87
C PHE A 128 0.69 -14.82 -19.99
N SER A 129 1.77 -14.13 -19.64
CA SER A 129 2.72 -13.59 -20.63
C SER A 129 3.43 -14.69 -21.43
N GLY A 130 3.44 -15.94 -20.95
CA GLY A 130 3.94 -17.10 -21.69
C GLY A 130 2.91 -17.77 -22.62
N SER A 131 1.73 -17.18 -22.82
CA SER A 131 0.69 -17.76 -23.67
C SER A 131 1.03 -17.66 -25.17
N SER A 132 0.58 -18.64 -25.95
CA SER A 132 0.81 -18.71 -27.41
C SER A 132 0.22 -17.54 -28.21
N LEU A 133 -0.61 -16.71 -27.57
CA LEU A 133 -1.10 -15.45 -28.09
C LEU A 133 0.04 -14.46 -28.38
N PHE A 134 1.08 -14.43 -27.52
CA PHE A 134 2.25 -13.57 -27.69
C PHE A 134 3.11 -13.99 -28.88
N SER A 135 3.22 -15.30 -29.14
CA SER A 135 3.99 -15.88 -30.26
C SER A 135 3.46 -15.50 -31.65
N ARG A 136 2.37 -14.72 -31.73
CA ARG A 136 1.66 -14.32 -32.95
C ARG A 136 1.62 -12.81 -33.15
N MET A 137 2.22 -12.03 -32.25
CA MET A 137 2.39 -10.59 -32.41
C MET A 137 3.52 -10.31 -33.40
N ASN A 138 3.42 -9.21 -34.13
CA ASN A 138 4.47 -8.74 -35.04
C ASN A 138 5.41 -7.75 -34.35
N ARG A 139 5.05 -7.28 -33.14
CA ARG A 139 5.83 -6.34 -32.33
C ARG A 139 6.39 -7.02 -31.08
N VAL A 140 7.65 -6.73 -30.78
CA VAL A 140 8.27 -6.96 -29.45
C VAL A 140 7.71 -5.97 -28.42
N PHE A 141 8.03 -6.16 -27.14
CA PHE A 141 7.91 -5.09 -26.14
C PHE A 141 9.26 -4.44 -25.94
N ASP A 142 9.37 -3.12 -26.13
CA ASP A 142 10.59 -2.39 -25.85
C ASP A 142 10.85 -2.34 -24.33
N VAL A 143 9.79 -2.17 -23.55
CA VAL A 143 9.81 -2.01 -22.10
C VAL A 143 8.91 -3.04 -21.43
N VAL A 144 9.43 -3.71 -20.40
CA VAL A 144 8.64 -4.54 -19.48
C VAL A 144 8.65 -3.90 -18.09
N ILE A 145 7.48 -3.69 -17.51
CA ILE A 145 7.30 -3.24 -16.12
C ILE A 145 6.69 -4.39 -15.34
N ILE A 146 7.30 -4.77 -14.21
CA ILE A 146 6.82 -5.84 -13.35
C ILE A 146 6.57 -5.25 -11.97
N ASP A 147 5.30 -5.13 -11.59
CA ASP A 147 4.86 -4.71 -10.26
C ASP A 147 4.68 -5.92 -9.33
N GLU A 148 4.76 -5.69 -8.02
CA GLU A 148 4.88 -6.72 -6.97
C GLU A 148 6.00 -7.76 -7.29
N ALA A 149 7.08 -7.33 -7.95
CA ALA A 149 8.18 -8.17 -8.43
C ALA A 149 8.90 -8.94 -7.29
N ALA A 150 8.88 -8.39 -6.07
CA ALA A 150 9.40 -9.05 -4.88
C ALA A 150 8.58 -10.31 -4.47
N GLN A 151 7.31 -10.36 -4.84
CA GLN A 151 6.38 -11.47 -4.58
C GLN A 151 6.42 -12.57 -5.67
N ALA A 152 7.26 -12.43 -6.69
CA ALA A 152 7.40 -13.41 -7.77
C ALA A 152 8.63 -14.31 -7.59
N VAL A 153 8.51 -15.62 -7.86
CA VAL A 153 9.69 -16.49 -8.01
C VAL A 153 10.44 -16.08 -9.27
N GLU A 154 11.78 -16.10 -9.23
CA GLU A 154 12.61 -15.65 -10.36
C GLU A 154 12.22 -16.24 -11.73
N PRO A 155 11.94 -17.54 -11.90
CA PRO A 155 11.50 -18.09 -13.18
C PRO A 155 10.20 -17.48 -13.73
N ALA A 156 9.30 -17.00 -12.87
CA ALA A 156 8.08 -16.31 -13.30
C ALA A 156 8.38 -14.90 -13.83
N THR A 157 9.35 -14.21 -13.24
CA THR A 157 9.82 -12.89 -13.68
C THR A 157 10.49 -12.93 -15.07
N LEU A 158 11.08 -14.08 -15.45
CA LEU A 158 11.70 -14.26 -16.77
C LEU A 158 10.70 -14.45 -17.93
N VAL A 159 9.48 -14.94 -17.65
CA VAL A 159 8.47 -15.24 -18.68
C VAL A 159 8.15 -14.04 -19.60
N PRO A 160 7.88 -12.80 -19.10
CA PRO A 160 7.61 -11.66 -19.97
C PRO A 160 8.85 -11.16 -20.74
N LEU A 161 10.06 -11.52 -20.32
CA LEU A 161 11.31 -10.99 -20.89
C LEU A 161 11.69 -11.63 -22.22
N VAL A 162 11.14 -12.82 -22.53
CA VAL A 162 11.41 -13.54 -23.79
C VAL A 162 10.90 -12.80 -25.04
N HIS A 163 10.05 -11.78 -24.87
CA HIS A 163 9.40 -11.03 -25.94
C HIS A 163 10.23 -9.85 -26.47
N GLY A 164 11.56 -9.97 -26.41
CA GLY A 164 12.50 -9.00 -26.99
C GLY A 164 12.72 -7.73 -26.17
N CYS A 165 12.54 -7.78 -24.85
CA CYS A 165 12.64 -6.61 -23.98
C CYS A 165 14.03 -5.95 -24.03
N ARG A 166 14.06 -4.62 -24.15
CA ARG A 166 15.30 -3.81 -24.10
C ARG A 166 15.52 -3.17 -22.74
N GLN A 167 14.43 -2.87 -22.03
CA GLN A 167 14.44 -2.27 -20.70
C GLN A 167 13.44 -2.99 -19.79
N VAL A 168 13.82 -3.19 -18.52
CA VAL A 168 13.00 -3.85 -17.52
C VAL A 168 12.96 -2.99 -16.27
N PHE A 169 11.76 -2.73 -15.75
CA PHE A 169 11.53 -2.12 -14.45
C PHE A 169 10.96 -3.18 -13.51
N LEU A 170 11.65 -3.46 -12.40
CA LEU A 170 11.17 -4.32 -11.34
C LEU A 170 10.74 -3.43 -10.17
N VAL A 171 9.45 -3.42 -9.84
CA VAL A 171 8.87 -2.64 -8.75
C VAL A 171 8.33 -3.62 -7.70
N GLY A 172 8.65 -3.41 -6.44
CA GLY A 172 8.21 -4.26 -5.35
C GLY A 172 9.00 -4.03 -4.06
N ASP A 173 8.52 -4.63 -2.97
CA ASP A 173 9.10 -4.46 -1.64
C ASP A 173 9.72 -5.79 -1.13
N PRO A 174 11.05 -5.89 -1.01
CA PRO A 174 11.74 -7.11 -0.54
C PRO A 174 11.54 -7.39 0.96
N VAL A 175 11.01 -6.41 1.70
CA VAL A 175 10.71 -6.45 3.15
C VAL A 175 9.23 -6.82 3.41
N GLN A 176 8.42 -6.97 2.37
CA GLN A 176 7.10 -7.62 2.41
C GLN A 176 7.18 -9.11 2.00
N LEU A 177 6.03 -9.78 1.96
CA LEU A 177 5.89 -11.23 1.75
C LEU A 177 6.57 -11.72 0.45
N PRO A 178 7.33 -12.84 0.50
CA PRO A 178 7.97 -13.41 -0.68
C PRO A 178 6.95 -14.21 -1.51
N ALA A 179 7.41 -14.78 -2.62
CA ALA A 179 6.60 -15.71 -3.39
C ALA A 179 6.18 -16.95 -2.58
N THR A 180 4.91 -17.35 -2.68
CA THR A 180 4.41 -18.57 -2.03
C THR A 180 5.01 -19.83 -2.66
N VAL A 181 5.88 -20.53 -1.94
CA VAL A 181 6.47 -21.80 -2.35
C VAL A 181 5.84 -22.96 -1.59
N ILE A 182 5.19 -23.89 -2.30
CA ILE A 182 4.49 -25.04 -1.70
C ILE A 182 5.47 -26.10 -1.18
N SER A 183 6.59 -26.31 -1.87
CA SER A 183 7.59 -27.33 -1.50
C SER A 183 8.58 -26.77 -0.46
N PRO A 184 8.60 -27.28 0.79
CA PRO A 184 9.56 -26.82 1.81
C PRO A 184 11.00 -27.04 1.38
N THR A 185 11.27 -28.13 0.66
CA THR A 185 12.58 -28.43 0.08
C THR A 185 13.01 -27.37 -0.93
N ALA A 186 12.12 -26.96 -1.85
CA ALA A 186 12.43 -25.90 -2.81
C ALA A 186 12.65 -24.54 -2.11
N GLY A 187 11.84 -24.23 -1.08
CA GLY A 187 12.04 -23.06 -0.23
C GLY A 187 13.42 -23.04 0.44
N LYS A 188 13.84 -24.18 1.02
CA LYS A 188 15.18 -24.35 1.63
C LYS A 188 16.33 -24.14 0.62
N PHE A 189 16.14 -24.50 -0.64
CA PHE A 189 17.10 -24.26 -1.72
C PHE A 189 16.92 -22.89 -2.42
N GLY A 190 16.21 -21.94 -1.81
CA GLY A 190 16.14 -20.56 -2.28
C GLY A 190 15.17 -20.30 -3.45
N TYR A 191 14.33 -21.26 -3.83
CA TYR A 191 13.36 -21.07 -4.94
C TYR A 191 12.35 -19.94 -4.69
N GLY A 192 12.14 -19.54 -3.44
CA GLY A 192 11.30 -18.39 -3.06
C GLY A 192 11.97 -17.02 -3.23
N THR A 193 13.25 -16.97 -3.61
CA THR A 193 13.97 -15.72 -3.87
C THR A 193 13.49 -15.11 -5.19
N SER A 194 13.07 -13.85 -5.14
CA SER A 194 12.68 -13.09 -6.32
C SER A 194 13.91 -12.53 -7.05
N LEU A 195 13.77 -12.30 -8.36
CA LEU A 195 14.83 -11.67 -9.16
C LEU A 195 15.20 -10.28 -8.61
N PHE A 196 14.22 -9.54 -8.09
CA PHE A 196 14.42 -8.26 -7.41
C PHE A 196 15.37 -8.43 -6.21
N LYS A 197 15.05 -9.35 -5.29
CA LYS A 197 15.85 -9.60 -4.09
C LYS A 197 17.25 -10.09 -4.43
N ARG A 198 17.40 -10.95 -5.45
CA ARG A 198 18.71 -11.43 -5.91
C ARG A 198 19.57 -10.30 -6.50
N PHE A 199 18.99 -9.34 -7.22
CA PHE A 199 19.74 -8.17 -7.71
C PHE A 199 20.16 -7.23 -6.56
N GLN A 200 19.27 -6.99 -5.58
CA GLN A 200 19.59 -6.22 -4.38
C GLN A 200 20.76 -6.85 -3.61
N GLU A 201 20.72 -8.18 -3.38
CA GLU A 201 21.78 -8.93 -2.70
C GLU A 201 23.10 -8.97 -3.49
N ALA A 202 23.03 -8.83 -4.83
CA ALA A 202 24.21 -8.69 -5.69
C ALA A 202 24.76 -7.25 -5.75
N GLY A 203 24.23 -6.31 -4.97
CA GLY A 203 24.68 -4.91 -4.94
C GLY A 203 24.20 -4.06 -6.11
N PHE A 204 23.18 -4.50 -6.86
CA PHE A 204 22.57 -3.66 -7.89
C PHE A 204 21.83 -2.47 -7.23
N PRO A 205 22.00 -1.22 -7.70
CA PRO A 205 21.34 -0.07 -7.10
C PRO A 205 19.81 -0.19 -7.09
N VAL A 206 19.21 -0.13 -5.91
CA VAL A 206 17.76 -0.08 -5.73
C VAL A 206 17.35 1.35 -5.39
N GLN A 207 16.56 1.97 -6.26
CA GLN A 207 15.96 3.27 -5.96
C GLN A 207 14.83 3.08 -4.96
N MET A 208 15.03 3.51 -3.72
CA MET A 208 13.98 3.52 -2.71
C MET A 208 13.02 4.69 -2.95
N LEU A 209 11.72 4.40 -2.92
CA LEU A 209 10.68 5.41 -2.78
C LEU A 209 10.45 5.60 -1.27
N ASN A 210 10.88 6.74 -0.73
CA ASN A 210 10.99 6.97 0.70
C ASN A 210 9.85 7.82 1.29
N VAL A 211 8.87 8.26 0.50
CA VAL A 211 7.69 9.01 1.00
C VAL A 211 6.44 8.14 0.88
N GLN A 212 5.71 7.99 1.99
CA GLN A 212 4.49 7.19 2.05
C GLN A 212 3.24 8.09 2.10
N TYR A 213 2.19 7.69 1.38
CA TYR A 213 0.95 8.46 1.19
C TYR A 213 -0.33 7.70 1.65
N ARG A 214 -0.17 6.67 2.50
CA ARG A 214 -1.26 5.78 2.94
C ARG A 214 -1.61 5.97 4.41
N MET A 215 -0.60 5.81 5.27
CA MET A 215 -0.73 5.55 6.70
C MET A 215 -0.69 6.85 7.49
N HIS A 216 -1.54 6.98 8.50
CA HIS A 216 -1.42 8.02 9.52
C HIS A 216 -0.02 7.94 10.18
N PRO A 217 0.65 9.06 10.55
CA PRO A 217 2.03 9.06 11.07
C PRO A 217 2.28 8.11 12.25
N LYS A 218 1.34 8.06 13.21
CA LYS A 218 1.34 7.10 14.33
C LYS A 218 1.30 5.61 13.91
N ILE A 219 0.97 5.28 12.67
CA ILE A 219 1.04 3.92 12.10
C ILE A 219 2.38 3.71 11.39
N SER A 220 2.81 4.65 10.56
CA SER A 220 4.02 4.54 9.73
C SER A 220 5.32 4.54 10.56
N ILE A 221 5.32 5.19 11.72
CA ILE A 221 6.52 5.36 12.57
C ILE A 221 7.15 4.03 13.01
N PHE A 222 6.35 3.01 13.34
CA PHE A 222 6.88 1.70 13.74
C PHE A 222 7.47 0.93 12.55
N PRO A 223 6.73 0.66 11.45
CA PRO A 223 7.30 0.01 10.27
C PRO A 223 8.52 0.73 9.72
N SER A 224 8.49 2.08 9.65
CA SER A 224 9.63 2.89 9.19
C SER A 224 10.90 2.56 9.98
N LYS A 225 10.85 2.61 11.31
CA LYS A 225 11.99 2.29 12.18
C LYS A 225 12.40 0.82 12.11
N GLU A 226 11.44 -0.09 12.26
CA GLU A 226 11.68 -1.53 12.43
C GLU A 226 12.18 -2.22 11.14
N PHE A 227 11.60 -1.84 9.98
CA PHE A 227 11.79 -2.57 8.72
C PHE A 227 12.54 -1.76 7.65
N TYR A 228 12.59 -0.44 7.78
CA TYR A 228 13.19 0.46 6.78
C TYR A 228 14.25 1.42 7.37
N GLY A 229 14.76 1.13 8.57
CA GLY A 229 15.84 1.91 9.20
C GLY A 229 15.52 3.37 9.50
N GLY A 230 14.23 3.70 9.65
CA GLY A 230 13.73 5.06 9.87
C GLY A 230 13.69 5.94 8.62
N SER A 231 13.90 5.38 7.43
CA SER A 231 14.02 6.14 6.17
C SER A 231 12.70 6.52 5.51
N LEU A 232 11.56 5.91 5.90
CA LEU A 232 10.24 6.29 5.38
C LEU A 232 9.75 7.59 6.04
N GLN A 233 9.41 8.56 5.19
CA GLN A 233 8.82 9.85 5.50
C GLN A 233 7.32 9.84 5.21
N ASP A 234 6.57 10.67 5.92
CA ASP A 234 5.12 10.83 5.72
C ASP A 234 4.84 11.99 4.75
N GLY A 235 4.04 11.75 3.71
CA GLY A 235 3.62 12.82 2.79
C GLY A 235 2.47 13.66 3.35
N ASP A 236 2.44 14.95 3.06
CA ASP A 236 1.55 15.99 3.65
C ASP A 236 0.08 15.60 3.83
N SER A 237 -0.45 14.73 2.98
CA SER A 237 -1.86 14.35 2.98
C SER A 237 -2.24 13.24 3.97
N VAL A 238 -1.32 12.70 4.78
CA VAL A 238 -1.60 11.52 5.63
C VAL A 238 -1.94 11.80 7.10
N ASP A 239 -1.65 12.98 7.64
CA ASP A 239 -2.06 13.37 9.00
C ASP A 239 -3.55 13.75 9.05
N ARG A 240 -4.41 12.74 8.88
CA ARG A 240 -5.88 12.89 8.88
C ARG A 240 -6.47 12.43 10.20
N LYS A 241 -7.08 13.37 10.93
CA LYS A 241 -7.90 13.06 12.12
C LYS A 241 -9.27 12.55 11.68
N CYS A 242 -9.55 11.28 11.95
CA CYS A 242 -10.84 10.65 11.70
C CYS A 242 -11.78 10.77 12.91
N SER A 243 -13.09 10.66 12.70
CA SER A 243 -14.14 10.75 13.73
C SER A 243 -13.92 9.75 14.88
N TRP A 244 -13.50 8.53 14.55
CA TRP A 244 -13.21 7.47 15.54
C TRP A 244 -11.99 7.74 16.43
N HIS A 245 -11.07 8.62 16.03
CA HIS A 245 -9.91 8.98 16.87
C HIS A 245 -10.30 9.82 18.12
N GLU A 246 -11.59 10.12 18.34
CA GLU A 246 -12.11 10.73 19.56
C GLU A 246 -11.91 9.83 20.80
N TYR A 247 -11.84 8.52 20.66
CA TYR A 247 -11.53 7.60 21.77
C TYR A 247 -10.17 6.95 21.55
N CYS A 248 -9.31 6.93 22.57
CA CYS A 248 -7.93 6.44 22.43
C CYS A 248 -7.87 4.94 22.07
N CYS A 249 -8.87 4.14 22.45
CA CYS A 249 -9.01 2.73 22.04
C CYS A 249 -9.35 2.54 20.55
N PHE A 250 -9.73 3.61 19.84
CA PHE A 250 -9.90 3.60 18.38
C PHE A 250 -8.89 4.53 17.69
N GLY A 251 -7.81 4.87 18.40
CA GLY A 251 -6.73 5.70 17.87
C GLY A 251 -5.97 5.03 16.71
N PRO A 252 -5.08 5.77 16.02
CA PRO A 252 -4.42 5.29 14.81
C PRO A 252 -3.63 3.99 14.99
N PHE A 253 -3.06 3.76 16.17
CA PHE A 253 -2.45 2.50 16.54
C PHE A 253 -2.92 2.14 17.94
N CYS A 254 -3.38 0.90 18.12
CA CYS A 254 -3.74 0.32 19.42
C CYS A 254 -3.24 -1.12 19.50
N PHE A 255 -2.76 -1.53 20.68
CA PHE A 255 -2.49 -2.92 21.01
C PHE A 255 -3.39 -3.34 22.18
N PHE A 256 -4.21 -4.37 21.97
CA PHE A 256 -5.10 -4.97 22.97
C PHE A 256 -4.53 -6.29 23.47
N ASP A 257 -4.08 -6.32 24.73
CA ASP A 257 -3.62 -7.55 25.39
C ASP A 257 -4.80 -8.39 25.87
N ILE A 258 -4.95 -9.56 25.24
CA ILE A 258 -5.99 -10.55 25.54
C ILE A 258 -5.36 -11.75 26.25
N LYS A 259 -5.77 -11.97 27.50
CA LYS A 259 -5.46 -13.18 28.27
C LYS A 259 -6.40 -14.32 27.83
N GLY A 260 -6.13 -14.85 26.64
CA GLY A 260 -6.78 -16.02 26.04
C GLY A 260 -5.91 -17.28 26.06
N ALA A 261 -6.43 -18.39 25.54
CA ALA A 261 -5.66 -19.62 25.33
C ALA A 261 -5.79 -20.06 23.86
N GLU A 262 -4.67 -20.35 23.20
CA GLU A 262 -4.69 -20.89 21.84
C GLU A 262 -5.19 -22.35 21.84
N THR A 263 -6.06 -22.69 20.90
CA THR A 263 -6.53 -24.07 20.70
C THR A 263 -6.27 -24.51 19.25
N GLN A 264 -6.14 -25.82 19.06
CA GLN A 264 -6.00 -26.44 17.75
C GLN A 264 -7.21 -27.35 17.50
N PRO A 265 -8.18 -26.94 16.66
CA PRO A 265 -9.32 -27.78 16.31
C PRO A 265 -8.86 -29.10 15.68
N SER A 266 -9.48 -30.21 16.06
CA SER A 266 -9.11 -31.56 15.61
C SER A 266 -9.01 -31.65 14.09
N GLY A 267 -7.87 -32.12 13.58
CA GLY A 267 -7.61 -32.28 12.14
C GLY A 267 -7.33 -30.99 11.36
N SER A 268 -7.27 -29.81 12.00
CA SER A 268 -7.05 -28.54 11.31
C SER A 268 -5.60 -28.24 10.92
N GLY A 269 -4.63 -28.71 11.73
CA GLY A 269 -3.22 -28.28 11.63
C GLY A 269 -3.00 -26.78 11.87
N SER A 270 -4.00 -26.04 12.37
CA SER A 270 -4.01 -24.59 12.52
C SER A 270 -4.42 -24.19 13.94
N TRP A 271 -4.03 -22.99 14.35
CA TRP A 271 -4.42 -22.41 15.63
C TRP A 271 -5.64 -21.51 15.49
N VAL A 272 -6.43 -21.41 16.56
CA VAL A 272 -7.48 -20.42 16.78
C VAL A 272 -7.40 -19.89 18.22
N ASN A 273 -8.02 -18.74 18.45
CA ASN A 273 -8.15 -18.13 19.78
C ASN A 273 -9.53 -17.50 19.86
N GLU A 274 -10.46 -18.23 20.48
CA GLU A 274 -11.86 -17.81 20.64
C GLU A 274 -12.01 -16.53 21.46
N GLN A 275 -11.09 -16.25 22.38
CA GLN A 275 -11.12 -15.04 23.19
C GLN A 275 -10.76 -13.79 22.38
N GLU A 276 -9.79 -13.90 21.47
CA GLU A 276 -9.54 -12.82 20.50
C GLU A 276 -10.77 -12.60 19.60
N VAL A 277 -11.42 -13.67 19.14
CA VAL A 277 -12.64 -13.54 18.31
C VAL A 277 -13.77 -12.84 19.08
N GLU A 278 -14.04 -13.27 20.31
CA GLU A 278 -15.06 -12.65 21.19
C GLU A 278 -14.80 -11.16 21.40
N PHE A 279 -13.55 -10.77 21.69
CA PHE A 279 -13.18 -9.36 21.83
C PHE A 279 -13.27 -8.59 20.51
N ILE A 280 -12.79 -9.15 19.39
CA ILE A 280 -12.82 -8.49 18.06
C ILE A 280 -14.25 -8.21 17.60
N VAL A 281 -15.18 -9.13 17.85
CA VAL A 281 -16.61 -8.93 17.58
C VAL A 281 -17.15 -7.78 18.43
N ALA A 282 -16.84 -7.73 19.73
CA ALA A 282 -17.28 -6.64 20.62
C ALA A 282 -16.67 -5.28 20.23
N LEU A 283 -15.38 -5.25 19.91
CA LEU A 283 -14.61 -4.09 19.44
C LEU A 283 -15.24 -3.51 18.17
N TYR A 284 -15.42 -4.34 17.15
CA TYR A 284 -16.05 -3.91 15.90
C TYR A 284 -17.52 -3.52 16.11
N TYR A 285 -18.28 -4.24 16.95
CA TYR A 285 -19.67 -3.89 17.25
C TYR A 285 -19.79 -2.49 17.88
N LYS A 286 -18.96 -2.14 18.87
CA LYS A 286 -18.98 -0.80 19.48
C LYS A 286 -18.51 0.26 18.49
N LEU A 287 -17.39 0.02 17.78
CA LEU A 287 -16.86 0.91 16.75
C LEU A 287 -17.92 1.23 15.67
N ALA A 288 -18.53 0.20 15.07
CA ALA A 288 -19.57 0.35 14.06
C ALA A 288 -20.86 1.00 14.61
N THR A 289 -21.15 0.86 15.91
CA THR A 289 -22.32 1.49 16.53
C THR A 289 -22.13 2.98 16.76
N LEU A 290 -20.92 3.42 17.11
CA LEU A 290 -20.57 4.83 17.24
C LEU A 290 -20.35 5.51 15.89
N TYR A 291 -19.82 4.78 14.91
CA TYR A 291 -19.44 5.27 13.59
C TYR A 291 -20.08 4.38 12.50
N PRO A 292 -21.38 4.59 12.17
CA PRO A 292 -22.12 3.76 11.23
C PRO A 292 -21.50 3.68 9.83
N GLU A 293 -20.71 4.68 9.42
CA GLU A 293 -19.94 4.69 8.18
C GLU A 293 -18.96 3.51 8.09
N LEU A 294 -18.43 3.03 9.22
CA LEU A 294 -17.52 1.88 9.30
C LEU A 294 -18.21 0.52 9.13
N ARG A 295 -19.55 0.47 8.96
CA ARG A 295 -20.27 -0.75 8.52
C ARG A 295 -20.11 -1.00 7.01
N SER A 296 -18.87 -1.01 6.53
CA SER A 296 -18.56 -1.29 5.13
C SER A 296 -17.26 -2.09 5.00
N SER A 297 -17.34 -3.23 4.30
CA SER A 297 -16.16 -4.02 3.92
C SER A 297 -15.26 -3.29 2.93
N SER A 298 -15.70 -2.14 2.39
CA SER A 298 -14.84 -1.22 1.65
C SER A 298 -13.86 -0.45 2.57
N LEU A 299 -14.25 -0.17 3.82
CA LEU A 299 -13.50 0.67 4.78
C LEU A 299 -12.85 -0.11 5.93
N VAL A 300 -13.39 -1.27 6.32
CA VAL A 300 -12.87 -2.07 7.45
C VAL A 300 -12.48 -3.48 7.01
N ALA A 301 -11.34 -3.96 7.49
CA ALA A 301 -10.96 -5.37 7.40
C ALA A 301 -10.51 -5.96 8.74
N ILE A 302 -10.63 -7.28 8.84
CA ILE A 302 -10.09 -8.08 9.94
C ILE A 302 -9.15 -9.12 9.34
N ILE A 303 -7.89 -9.10 9.76
CA ILE A 303 -6.85 -9.98 9.24
C ILE A 303 -6.26 -10.87 10.32
N SER A 304 -5.87 -12.08 9.95
CA SER A 304 -5.11 -12.99 10.81
C SER A 304 -4.12 -13.83 10.00
N PRO A 305 -2.97 -14.24 10.55
CA PRO A 305 -2.08 -15.20 9.88
C PRO A 305 -2.71 -16.59 9.69
N TYR A 306 -3.74 -16.94 10.48
CA TYR A 306 -4.28 -18.31 10.55
C TYR A 306 -5.62 -18.46 9.83
N ARG A 307 -5.67 -19.39 8.85
CA ARG A 307 -6.89 -19.67 8.06
C ARG A 307 -8.09 -20.13 8.90
N TYR A 308 -7.86 -20.88 9.99
CA TYR A 308 -8.95 -21.30 10.87
C TYR A 308 -9.45 -20.17 11.78
N GLN A 309 -8.58 -19.23 12.19
CA GLN A 309 -9.04 -18.01 12.88
C GLN A 309 -9.91 -17.16 11.95
N VAL A 310 -9.52 -17.00 10.68
CA VAL A 310 -10.34 -16.32 9.66
C VAL A 310 -11.69 -17.01 9.45
N LYS A 311 -11.75 -18.35 9.50
CA LYS A 311 -13.02 -19.10 9.43
C LYS A 311 -13.89 -18.83 10.68
N LEU A 312 -13.31 -18.92 11.87
CA LEU A 312 -13.99 -18.69 13.14
C LEU A 312 -14.53 -17.26 13.26
N LEU A 313 -13.73 -16.26 12.88
CA LEU A 313 -14.14 -14.85 12.77
C LEU A 313 -15.35 -14.71 11.85
N ARG A 314 -15.33 -15.31 10.65
CA ARG A 314 -16.48 -15.28 9.73
C ARG A 314 -17.74 -15.95 10.30
N GLU A 315 -17.58 -17.04 11.06
CA GLU A 315 -18.69 -17.73 11.71
C GLU A 315 -19.34 -16.85 12.80
N TYR A 316 -18.53 -16.24 13.67
CA TYR A 316 -19.01 -15.31 14.69
C TYR A 316 -19.64 -14.04 14.08
N PHE A 317 -19.01 -13.45 13.06
CA PHE A 317 -19.56 -12.27 12.40
C PHE A 317 -20.87 -12.53 11.66
N ARG A 318 -21.08 -13.73 11.11
CA ARG A 318 -22.39 -14.15 10.59
C ARG A 318 -23.44 -14.29 11.69
N ALA A 319 -23.07 -14.85 12.83
CA ALA A 319 -23.97 -14.97 13.98
C ALA A 319 -24.38 -13.60 14.55
N THR A 320 -23.48 -12.60 14.55
CA THR A 320 -23.74 -11.26 15.11
C THR A 320 -24.34 -10.26 14.12
N PHE A 321 -23.94 -10.29 12.84
CA PHE A 321 -24.32 -9.31 11.81
C PHE A 321 -25.13 -9.90 10.65
N GLY A 322 -25.41 -11.20 10.66
CA GLY A 322 -26.19 -11.91 9.65
C GLY A 322 -25.37 -12.37 8.43
N GLU A 323 -26.07 -12.99 7.47
CA GLU A 323 -25.47 -13.57 6.26
C GLU A 323 -24.74 -12.54 5.37
N GLN A 324 -25.15 -11.26 5.41
CA GLN A 324 -24.53 -10.15 4.66
C GLN A 324 -23.33 -9.52 5.39
N SER A 325 -22.74 -10.22 6.36
CA SER A 325 -21.58 -9.75 7.14
C SER A 325 -20.32 -9.49 6.29
N ASP A 326 -20.23 -10.09 5.10
CA ASP A 326 -19.19 -9.82 4.10
C ASP A 326 -19.31 -8.43 3.43
N GLN A 327 -20.48 -7.80 3.51
CA GLN A 327 -20.71 -6.42 3.07
C GLN A 327 -20.33 -5.40 4.16
N VAL A 328 -20.38 -5.79 5.44
CA VAL A 328 -20.03 -4.88 6.56
C VAL A 328 -18.53 -4.92 6.90
N VAL A 329 -17.83 -6.05 6.71
CA VAL A 329 -16.39 -6.16 6.97
C VAL A 329 -15.69 -7.20 6.07
N ASP A 330 -14.46 -6.92 5.62
CA ASP A 330 -13.65 -7.90 4.87
C ASP A 330 -12.75 -8.72 5.82
N ILE A 331 -13.09 -9.99 6.04
CA ILE A 331 -12.34 -10.87 6.94
C ILE A 331 -11.45 -11.80 6.09
N ASN A 332 -10.12 -11.73 6.26
CA ASN A 332 -9.18 -12.45 5.41
C ASN A 332 -7.89 -12.89 6.11
N THR A 333 -7.07 -13.71 5.44
CA THR A 333 -5.70 -13.96 5.88
C THR A 333 -4.77 -12.80 5.51
N VAL A 334 -3.70 -12.55 6.28
CA VAL A 334 -2.66 -11.54 5.94
C VAL A 334 -2.15 -11.72 4.50
N ASP A 335 -1.71 -12.93 4.14
CA ASP A 335 -1.23 -13.28 2.79
C ASP A 335 -2.30 -13.02 1.71
N GLY A 336 -3.57 -13.30 2.03
CA GLY A 336 -4.71 -13.00 1.16
C GLY A 336 -5.12 -11.52 1.11
N PHE A 337 -4.55 -10.67 1.97
CA PHE A 337 -4.79 -9.23 2.04
C PHE A 337 -3.64 -8.39 1.45
N GLN A 338 -2.57 -9.02 0.95
CA GLN A 338 -1.50 -8.32 0.24
C GLN A 338 -2.05 -7.52 -0.97
N GLY A 339 -1.42 -6.38 -1.27
CA GLY A 339 -1.85 -5.46 -2.32
C GLY A 339 -3.14 -4.68 -2.03
N ARG A 340 -3.79 -4.89 -0.87
CA ARG A 340 -5.03 -4.21 -0.47
C ARG A 340 -4.79 -3.27 0.71
N GLU A 341 -5.73 -2.38 0.97
CA GLU A 341 -5.72 -1.39 2.06
C GLU A 341 -7.14 -1.03 2.53
N LYS A 342 -7.27 -0.45 3.73
CA LYS A 342 -8.53 -0.05 4.40
C LYS A 342 -8.33 1.15 5.30
N GLU A 343 -9.41 1.83 5.68
CA GLU A 343 -9.34 2.86 6.74
C GLU A 343 -8.93 2.22 8.06
N VAL A 344 -9.67 1.20 8.49
CA VAL A 344 -9.46 0.49 9.75
C VAL A 344 -9.10 -0.98 9.48
N VAL A 345 -8.04 -1.47 10.14
CA VAL A 345 -7.64 -2.88 10.09
C VAL A 345 -7.51 -3.43 11.50
N ILE A 346 -8.22 -4.51 11.80
CA ILE A 346 -8.09 -5.25 13.06
C ILE A 346 -7.21 -6.48 12.80
N PHE A 347 -6.10 -6.63 13.53
CA PHE A 347 -5.16 -7.75 13.38
C PHE A 347 -5.32 -8.73 14.54
N SER A 348 -5.74 -9.97 14.28
CA SER A 348 -5.78 -11.07 15.26
C SER A 348 -4.49 -11.90 15.20
N CYS A 349 -3.69 -11.84 16.26
CA CYS A 349 -2.39 -12.51 16.37
C CYS A 349 -2.50 -14.00 16.71
N VAL A 350 -3.61 -14.41 17.35
CA VAL A 350 -3.99 -15.78 17.76
C VAL A 350 -3.14 -16.39 18.87
N ARG A 351 -1.81 -16.28 18.78
CA ARG A 351 -0.91 -17.05 19.63
C ARG A 351 -0.93 -16.55 21.08
N ALA A 352 -1.19 -17.48 21.98
CA ALA A 352 -1.31 -17.27 23.42
C ALA A 352 -0.83 -18.53 24.14
N ASN A 353 0.47 -18.60 24.46
CA ASN A 353 1.13 -19.78 25.03
C ASN A 353 2.42 -19.46 25.81
N GLU A 354 2.76 -20.36 26.72
CA GLU A 354 4.01 -20.33 27.50
C GLU A 354 5.13 -21.07 26.74
N GLY A 355 5.94 -20.32 25.99
CA GLY A 355 7.24 -20.80 25.46
C GLY A 355 7.23 -21.73 24.25
N LYS A 356 6.10 -21.92 23.54
CA LYS A 356 6.03 -22.70 22.29
C LYS A 356 6.31 -21.85 21.04
N GLY A 357 6.75 -20.61 21.22
CA GLY A 357 7.01 -19.64 20.16
C GLY A 357 5.76 -19.21 19.39
N ILE A 358 5.88 -18.16 18.58
CA ILE A 358 4.74 -17.54 17.89
C ILE A 358 4.49 -18.09 16.47
N GLY A 359 5.32 -19.01 15.98
CA GLY A 359 5.04 -19.80 14.77
C GLY A 359 4.84 -18.94 13.52
N PHE A 360 3.70 -19.07 12.84
CA PHE A 360 3.42 -18.34 11.58
C PHE A 360 3.40 -16.80 11.72
N VAL A 361 3.39 -16.30 12.96
CA VAL A 361 3.38 -14.86 13.30
C VAL A 361 4.80 -14.27 13.40
N SER A 362 5.85 -15.09 13.58
CA SER A 362 7.27 -14.62 13.63
C SER A 362 7.86 -14.29 12.26
N ASP A 363 7.08 -14.44 11.18
CA ASP A 363 7.49 -13.91 9.89
C ASP A 363 7.29 -12.39 9.91
N PHE A 364 8.37 -11.65 10.14
CA PHE A 364 8.38 -10.19 10.18
C PHE A 364 7.72 -9.56 8.94
N ARG A 365 7.72 -10.26 7.79
CA ARG A 365 7.05 -9.80 6.56
C ARG A 365 5.53 -9.83 6.68
N ARG A 366 4.96 -10.81 7.41
CA ARG A 366 3.51 -10.83 7.71
C ARG A 366 3.12 -9.75 8.69
N MET A 367 3.97 -9.48 9.67
CA MET A 367 3.81 -8.37 10.59
C MET A 367 3.83 -7.03 9.82
N ASN A 368 4.87 -6.78 9.02
CA ASN A 368 5.00 -5.60 8.16
C ASN A 368 3.80 -5.45 7.20
N VAL A 369 3.46 -6.50 6.44
CA VAL A 369 2.28 -6.48 5.55
C VAL A 369 1.03 -6.13 6.35
N GLY A 370 0.72 -6.83 7.44
CA GLY A 370 -0.53 -6.65 8.18
C GLY A 370 -0.67 -5.28 8.84
N ILE A 371 0.38 -4.72 9.43
CA ILE A 371 0.38 -3.37 10.02
C ILE A 371 0.17 -2.31 8.93
N THR A 372 0.86 -2.44 7.78
CA THR A 372 0.82 -1.47 6.66
C THR A 372 -0.44 -1.53 5.78
N ARG A 373 -1.48 -2.27 6.20
CA ARG A 373 -2.78 -2.34 5.48
C ARG A 373 -3.75 -1.21 5.87
N ALA A 374 -3.57 -0.61 7.04
CA ALA A 374 -4.41 0.49 7.51
C ALA A 374 -4.01 1.83 6.90
N ARG A 375 -4.99 2.71 6.73
CA ARG A 375 -4.79 4.14 6.41
C ARG A 375 -4.89 4.98 7.66
N SER A 376 -6.00 4.87 8.38
CA SER A 376 -6.31 5.69 9.55
C SER A 376 -6.09 5.00 10.90
N ALA A 377 -6.43 3.71 11.03
CA ALA A 377 -6.29 2.98 12.30
C ALA A 377 -5.94 1.49 12.12
N VAL A 378 -4.93 1.01 12.85
CA VAL A 378 -4.62 -0.42 13.02
C VAL A 378 -4.77 -0.84 14.48
N LEU A 379 -5.66 -1.80 14.71
CA LEU A 379 -6.06 -2.30 16.02
C LEU A 379 -5.54 -3.73 16.19
N VAL A 380 -4.40 -3.89 16.84
CA VAL A 380 -3.75 -5.19 17.06
C VAL A 380 -4.35 -5.86 18.29
N VAL A 381 -4.69 -7.14 18.18
CA VAL A 381 -5.28 -7.96 19.24
C VAL A 381 -4.46 -9.23 19.39
N GLY A 382 -3.97 -9.50 20.60
CA GLY A 382 -3.12 -10.68 20.85
C GLY A 382 -2.68 -10.82 22.31
N SER A 383 -1.94 -11.87 22.64
CA SER A 383 -1.33 -12.05 23.95
C SER A 383 0.05 -11.37 23.98
N ALA A 384 0.19 -10.27 24.71
CA ALA A 384 1.44 -9.54 24.84
C ALA A 384 2.56 -10.42 25.43
N SER A 385 2.26 -11.20 26.49
CA SER A 385 3.19 -12.12 27.13
C SER A 385 3.69 -13.25 26.22
N THR A 386 2.94 -13.57 25.16
CA THR A 386 3.34 -14.56 24.15
C THR A 386 4.14 -13.90 23.02
N LEU A 387 3.71 -12.72 22.59
CA LEU A 387 4.29 -12.00 21.45
C LEU A 387 5.66 -11.39 21.75
N VAL A 388 5.96 -11.00 23.00
CA VAL A 388 7.30 -10.52 23.40
C VAL A 388 8.41 -11.58 23.37
N GLN A 389 8.10 -12.83 22.99
CA GLN A 389 9.09 -13.89 22.75
C GLN A 389 9.78 -13.76 21.38
N ASP A 390 9.33 -12.84 20.52
CA ASP A 390 9.89 -12.49 19.21
C ASP A 390 10.35 -11.03 19.23
N ASP A 391 11.51 -10.72 18.66
CA ASP A 391 12.14 -9.41 18.77
C ASP A 391 11.28 -8.29 18.18
N HIS A 392 10.73 -8.49 16.98
CA HIS A 392 9.93 -7.48 16.29
C HIS A 392 8.60 -7.24 17.00
N TRP A 393 7.94 -8.30 17.44
CA TRP A 393 6.70 -8.18 18.22
C TRP A 393 6.94 -7.61 19.62
N GLY A 394 8.08 -7.90 20.24
CA GLY A 394 8.55 -7.26 21.46
C GLY A 394 8.71 -5.75 21.29
N ASN A 395 9.35 -5.32 20.21
CA ASN A 395 9.49 -3.91 19.84
C ASN A 395 8.13 -3.23 19.62
N LEU A 396 7.17 -3.89 18.96
CA LEU A 396 5.81 -3.37 18.76
C LEU A 396 5.05 -3.20 20.08
N VAL A 397 5.07 -4.22 20.94
CA VAL A 397 4.42 -4.18 22.26
C VAL A 397 5.06 -3.09 23.13
N LYS A 398 6.38 -2.89 23.03
CA LYS A 398 7.08 -1.81 23.71
C LYS A 398 6.63 -0.44 23.18
N SER A 399 6.64 -0.22 21.87
CA SER A 399 6.16 1.04 21.26
C SER A 399 4.73 1.36 21.70
N ALA A 400 3.83 0.36 21.70
CA ALA A 400 2.46 0.54 22.16
C ALA A 400 2.38 1.00 23.61
N LYS A 401 3.27 0.54 24.50
CA LYS A 401 3.32 0.98 25.90
C LYS A 401 3.90 2.39 26.02
N ASP A 402 5.01 2.66 25.34
CA ASP A 402 5.70 3.95 25.36
C ASP A 402 4.78 5.08 24.80
N ASP A 403 4.00 4.78 23.76
CA ASP A 403 3.06 5.72 23.11
C ASP A 403 1.68 5.82 23.80
N ASN A 404 1.45 5.12 24.92
CA ASN A 404 0.15 5.02 25.62
C ASN A 404 -1.01 4.46 24.75
N CYS A 405 -0.66 3.54 23.85
CA CYS A 405 -1.55 2.84 22.92
C CYS A 405 -1.77 1.36 23.30
N PHE A 406 -1.32 0.93 24.48
CA PHE A 406 -1.45 -0.43 25.01
C PHE A 406 -2.61 -0.54 26.00
N PHE A 407 -3.50 -1.52 25.79
CA PHE A 407 -4.72 -1.73 26.58
C PHE A 407 -4.78 -3.17 27.12
N GLU A 408 -4.78 -3.35 28.44
CA GLU A 408 -5.14 -4.64 29.02
C GLU A 408 -6.67 -4.83 28.99
N VAL A 409 -7.14 -5.96 28.44
CA VAL A 409 -8.57 -6.23 28.31
C VAL A 409 -9.01 -7.36 29.26
N PRO A 410 -9.59 -7.04 30.43
CA PRO A 410 -10.16 -8.04 31.32
C PRO A 410 -11.48 -8.61 30.77
N LYS A 411 -11.77 -9.86 31.13
CA LYS A 411 -13.11 -10.45 30.94
C LYS A 411 -14.09 -9.90 31.99
N PRO A 412 -15.40 -9.79 31.69
CA PRO A 412 -16.02 -10.03 30.38
C PRO A 412 -15.74 -8.88 29.39
N PHE A 413 -15.45 -9.21 28.14
CA PHE A 413 -14.97 -8.23 27.15
C PHE A 413 -15.96 -7.10 26.84
N ALA A 414 -17.27 -7.36 26.91
CA ALA A 414 -18.29 -6.31 26.78
C ALA A 414 -18.12 -5.18 27.82
N ALA A 415 -17.62 -5.50 29.02
CA ALA A 415 -17.37 -4.52 30.08
C ALA A 415 -16.07 -3.70 29.85
N PHE A 416 -15.35 -3.90 28.75
CA PHE A 416 -14.32 -2.95 28.29
C PHE A 416 -14.96 -1.72 27.61
N PHE A 417 -16.12 -1.91 26.96
CA PHE A 417 -16.85 -0.88 26.21
C PHE A 417 -18.10 -0.34 26.93
N SER A 418 -18.14 -0.45 28.26
CA SER A 418 -19.16 0.23 29.07
C SER A 418 -18.99 1.75 28.95
N ASP A 419 -20.08 2.50 29.03
CA ASP A 419 -20.05 3.92 28.68
C ASP A 419 -19.13 4.74 29.60
N ASP A 420 -19.07 4.43 30.90
CA ASP A 420 -18.11 5.03 31.84
C ASP A 420 -16.63 4.84 31.42
N LYS A 421 -16.29 3.64 30.92
CA LYS A 421 -14.92 3.34 30.47
C LYS A 421 -14.63 3.97 29.12
N LEU A 422 -15.61 3.98 28.22
CA LEU A 422 -15.47 4.62 26.92
C LEU A 422 -15.25 6.13 27.10
N GLU A 423 -16.03 6.80 27.94
CA GLU A 423 -15.84 8.23 28.23
C GLU A 423 -14.50 8.49 28.94
N ALA A 424 -14.04 7.59 29.83
CA ALA A 424 -12.69 7.67 30.39
C ALA A 424 -11.57 7.49 29.34
N MET A 425 -11.84 6.78 28.24
CA MET A 425 -10.96 6.63 27.08
C MET A 425 -11.10 7.77 26.05
N ARG A 426 -11.94 8.79 26.30
CA ARG A 426 -12.12 9.92 25.38
C ARG A 426 -10.88 10.81 25.37
N VAL A 427 -10.37 11.10 24.18
CA VAL A 427 -9.23 11.98 23.97
C VAL A 427 -9.63 13.40 24.35
N LYS A 428 -9.11 13.88 25.48
CA LYS A 428 -9.27 15.27 25.90
C LYS A 428 -8.71 16.17 24.79
N LYS A 429 -9.58 16.99 24.18
CA LYS A 429 -9.12 18.08 23.31
C LYS A 429 -8.18 18.95 24.13
N GLN A 430 -6.92 19.04 23.72
CA GLN A 430 -6.09 20.16 24.16
C GLN A 430 -6.86 21.43 23.77
N ARG A 431 -7.21 22.25 24.77
CA ARG A 431 -7.56 23.64 24.48
C ARG A 431 -6.30 24.25 23.88
N GLU A 432 -6.36 24.67 22.62
CA GLU A 432 -5.41 25.61 22.05
C GLU A 432 -5.66 26.99 22.69
N GLY A 433 -5.41 27.05 24.00
CA GLY A 433 -5.44 28.24 24.81
C GLY A 433 -4.18 29.04 24.52
N LYS A 434 -4.16 29.74 23.39
CA LYS A 434 -3.57 31.07 23.39
C LYS A 434 -4.50 31.97 24.19
N GLU A 435 -4.37 31.89 25.51
CA GLU A 435 -4.64 33.05 26.34
C GLU A 435 -3.64 34.12 25.88
N ARG A 436 -4.10 35.00 24.99
CA ARG A 436 -3.55 36.34 24.94
C ARG A 436 -3.90 36.93 26.29
N GLU A 437 -2.90 37.12 27.13
CA GLU A 437 -3.00 38.08 28.21
C GLU A 437 -3.40 39.41 27.58
N ASP A 438 -4.55 39.93 28.00
CA ASP A 438 -5.11 41.18 27.49
C ASP A 438 -4.42 42.31 28.26
N TRP A 439 -3.23 42.71 27.78
CA TRP A 439 -2.47 43.81 28.36
C TRP A 439 -3.29 45.09 28.23
N THR A 440 -3.68 45.67 29.37
CA THR A 440 -4.46 46.91 29.41
C THR A 440 -3.66 48.06 28.80
N ALA A 441 -4.31 48.91 28.01
CA ALA A 441 -3.69 50.01 27.23
C ALA A 441 -2.86 51.01 28.07
N ASP A 442 -3.03 51.02 29.39
CA ASP A 442 -2.26 51.86 30.32
C ASP A 442 -0.80 51.39 30.48
N GLU A 443 -0.47 50.12 30.19
CA GLU A 443 0.90 49.59 30.33
C GLU A 443 1.79 49.78 29.09
N GLU A 444 1.22 50.01 27.90
CA GLU A 444 2.00 50.39 26.71
C GLU A 444 2.51 51.84 26.79
N MET A 445 1.71 52.76 27.33
CA MET A 445 2.08 54.17 27.48
C MET A 445 3.33 54.38 28.34
N ALA A 446 3.50 53.57 29.40
CA ALA A 446 4.62 53.70 30.34
C ALA A 446 6.00 53.31 29.76
N ARG A 447 6.07 52.71 28.56
CA ARG A 447 7.33 52.35 27.91
C ARG A 447 7.80 53.32 26.83
N VAL A 448 6.93 54.20 26.34
CA VAL A 448 7.26 55.11 25.21
C VAL A 448 7.94 56.41 25.71
N GLU A 449 7.70 56.84 26.94
CA GLU A 449 8.26 58.10 27.47
C GLU A 449 9.73 58.03 27.94
N ASN A 450 10.34 56.85 28.01
CA ASN A 450 11.72 56.67 28.52
C ASN A 450 12.82 56.57 27.43
N MET A 451 12.53 56.87 26.16
CA MET A 451 13.51 56.83 25.06
C MET A 451 13.60 58.15 24.28
N ALA A 452 13.78 59.29 24.96
CA ALA A 452 13.92 60.60 24.30
C ALA A 452 14.74 61.67 25.07
N VAL A 453 15.93 61.31 25.60
CA VAL A 453 16.95 62.26 26.13
C VAL A 453 18.36 61.67 25.92
N ASP A 454 19.42 62.47 25.82
CA ASP A 454 19.98 63.01 24.56
C ASP A 454 21.51 63.26 24.73
N HIS A 455 22.25 63.34 23.62
CA HIS A 455 23.68 63.70 23.46
C HIS A 455 24.73 62.71 24.07
N GLY A 456 25.93 62.55 23.52
CA GLY A 456 26.52 63.07 22.27
C GLY A 456 28.06 63.09 22.30
N ALA A 457 28.67 62.96 21.11
CA ALA A 457 30.08 63.26 20.76
C ALA A 457 31.25 62.42 21.35
N ASP A 458 32.25 62.24 20.47
CA ASP A 458 33.69 61.94 20.67
C ASP A 458 34.06 60.60 21.37
N ASP A 459 35.16 59.90 21.06
CA ASP A 459 36.40 60.24 20.36
C ASP A 459 36.82 59.17 19.31
N ALA A 460 37.87 59.47 18.54
CA ALA A 460 38.49 58.58 17.57
C ALA A 460 39.94 58.18 17.94
N ASP A 461 40.46 57.23 17.16
CA ASP A 461 41.87 57.03 16.78
C ASP A 461 42.79 56.09 17.59
N ASP A 462 43.82 55.61 16.88
CA ASP A 462 44.96 54.76 17.26
C ASP A 462 44.67 53.32 17.78
N GLY A 463 45.44 52.29 17.38
CA GLY A 463 46.58 52.26 16.46
C GLY A 463 47.10 50.82 16.21
N MET A 464 47.93 50.64 15.18
CA MET A 464 48.41 49.33 14.69
C MET A 464 49.58 48.71 15.47
N ALA A 465 49.60 47.37 15.55
CA ALA A 465 50.76 46.44 15.48
C ALA A 465 50.15 45.02 15.44
N ASP A 466 50.35 44.14 14.44
CA ASP A 466 51.54 43.68 13.70
C ASP A 466 52.47 42.76 14.51
N ASP A 467 53.15 41.84 13.81
CA ASP A 467 53.81 40.60 14.25
C ASP A 467 52.84 39.47 14.72
N GLY A 468 52.95 38.21 14.27
CA GLY A 468 53.86 37.62 13.28
C GLY A 468 54.04 36.10 13.47
N MET A 469 54.40 35.41 12.38
CA MET A 469 54.86 34.00 12.30
C MET A 469 53.86 32.85 12.39
N ASP A 470 53.64 32.29 11.21
CA ASP A 470 53.52 30.86 10.87
C ASP A 470 54.21 29.86 11.83
N VAL A 471 53.58 28.70 12.05
CA VAL A 471 54.22 27.38 11.79
C VAL A 471 53.18 26.41 11.21
N ASP A 472 53.64 25.63 10.24
CA ASP A 472 52.92 24.71 9.35
C ASP A 472 52.78 23.27 9.93
N GLY A 473 51.93 22.45 9.29
CA GLY A 473 51.86 20.99 9.43
C GLY A 473 50.83 20.43 10.43
N GLY A 474 50.08 19.36 10.13
CA GLY A 474 50.03 18.58 8.89
C GLY A 474 49.62 17.11 9.11
N TYR A 475 48.54 16.70 8.42
CA TYR A 475 48.20 15.34 7.94
C TYR A 475 48.04 14.12 8.89
N ASP A 476 46.93 13.41 8.60
CA ASP A 476 46.69 11.95 8.58
C ASP A 476 46.91 11.07 9.84
N GLU A 477 45.83 10.39 10.28
CA GLU A 477 45.41 9.08 9.73
C GLU A 477 43.87 8.94 9.72
#